data_AF-A0A932XY96-F1
#
_entry.id   AF-A0A932XY96-F1
#
_cell.length_a   1.000
_cell.length_b   1.000
_cell.length_c   1.000
_cell.angle_alpha   90.00
_cell.angle_beta   90.00
_cell.angle_gamma   90.00
#
_symmetry.space_group_name_H-M   'P 1'
#
loop_
_entity.id
_entity.type
_entity.pdbx_description
1 polymer ?
#
loop_
_entity_poly.entity_id
_entity_poly.type
_entity_poly.pdbx_seq_one_letter_code
_entity_poly.pdbx_strand_id
1 'polypeptide(L)'
;PEGTDFARATRQQKVIVAVKERLLSPEFLLNPTKIDQMISLVGKSLETDIPESHIGGLARIALEARKGDLRSEVVGAIGVEGATDGFLEHPPVSRKYGNQWVLTPRVDSWQPLQGWVVCLLRGDACPIGDFTKEINDQYNPAAL
;
A
#
# COMPACT_ATOMS: atom_id res chain seq x y z
N PRO A 1 -7.73 -2.41 -17.51
CA PRO A 1 -9.16 -2.21 -17.17
C PRO A 1 -9.28 -1.30 -15.93
N GLU A 2 -9.88 -0.12 -16.04
CA GLU A 2 -9.89 0.91 -14.98
C GLU A 2 -10.91 0.65 -13.84
N GLY A 3 -11.71 -0.42 -13.95
CA GLY A 3 -12.86 -0.71 -13.09
C GLY A 3 -12.63 -1.70 -11.94
N THR A 4 -11.42 -2.21 -11.76
CA THR A 4 -11.08 -3.15 -10.67
C THR A 4 -10.77 -2.41 -9.36
N ASP A 5 -10.78 -3.11 -8.23
CA ASP A 5 -10.31 -2.53 -6.96
C ASP A 5 -8.78 -2.33 -6.92
N PHE A 6 -8.01 -3.04 -7.74
CA PHE A 6 -6.56 -2.81 -7.90
C PHE A 6 -6.28 -1.49 -8.65
N ALA A 7 -6.99 -1.24 -9.75
CA ALA A 7 -6.96 0.06 -10.43
C ALA A 7 -7.43 1.19 -9.49
N ARG A 8 -8.41 0.92 -8.62
CA ARG A 8 -8.84 1.87 -7.57
C ARG A 8 -7.71 2.16 -6.57
N ALA A 9 -7.01 1.13 -6.08
CA ALA A 9 -5.87 1.31 -5.18
C ALA A 9 -4.77 2.18 -5.81
N THR A 10 -4.43 1.93 -7.07
CA THR A 10 -3.46 2.76 -7.83
C THR A 10 -3.92 4.21 -7.95
N ARG A 11 -5.22 4.46 -8.16
CA ARG A 11 -5.77 5.83 -8.18
C ARG A 11 -5.73 6.48 -6.79
N GLN A 12 -6.02 5.74 -5.73
CA GLN A 12 -5.92 6.25 -4.36
C GLN A 12 -4.49 6.64 -4.01
N GLN A 13 -3.49 5.88 -4.46
CA GLN A 13 -2.07 6.24 -4.31
C GLN A 13 -1.77 7.60 -4.95
N LYS A 14 -2.26 7.87 -6.17
CA LYS A 14 -2.09 9.17 -6.84
C LYS A 14 -2.68 10.33 -6.04
N VAL A 15 -3.84 10.13 -5.41
CA VAL A 15 -4.45 11.14 -4.52
C VAL A 15 -3.56 11.40 -3.30
N ILE A 16 -3.04 10.35 -2.67
CA ILE A 16 -2.10 10.47 -1.54
C ILE A 16 -0.84 11.24 -1.95
N VAL A 17 -0.28 10.94 -3.13
CA VAL A 17 0.90 11.67 -3.66
C VAL A 17 0.58 13.15 -3.85
N ALA A 18 -0.55 13.48 -4.47
CA ALA A 18 -0.95 14.87 -4.72
C ALA A 18 -1.16 15.65 -3.41
N VAL A 19 -1.77 15.03 -2.39
CA VAL A 19 -1.92 15.62 -1.05
C VAL A 19 -0.54 15.86 -0.42
N LYS A 20 0.36 14.87 -0.47
CA LYS A 20 1.75 15.01 0.01
C LYS A 20 2.46 16.18 -0.67
N GLU A 21 2.39 16.27 -1.99
CA GLU A 21 3.03 17.35 -2.76
C GLU A 21 2.46 18.72 -2.39
N ARG A 22 1.15 18.82 -2.18
CA ARG A 22 0.52 20.08 -1.76
C ARG A 22 0.95 20.51 -0.36
N LEU A 23 1.04 19.56 0.58
CA LEU A 23 1.46 19.80 1.97
C LEU A 23 2.95 20.13 2.08
N LEU A 24 3.78 19.57 1.18
CA LEU A 24 5.23 19.82 1.17
C LEU A 24 5.64 20.95 0.22
N SER A 25 4.68 21.64 -0.41
CA SER A 25 4.97 22.76 -1.30
C SER A 25 5.50 23.97 -0.51
N PRO A 26 6.42 24.76 -1.09
CA PRO A 26 6.90 25.97 -0.43
C PRO A 26 5.78 26.93 -0.02
N GLU A 27 4.73 27.06 -0.84
CA GLU A 27 3.57 27.91 -0.56
C GLU A 27 2.80 27.47 0.69
N PHE A 28 2.71 26.15 0.96
CA PHE A 28 2.09 25.65 2.18
C PHE A 28 3.02 25.81 3.38
N LEU A 29 4.26 25.35 3.24
CA LEU A 29 5.23 25.31 4.33
C LEU A 29 5.64 26.69 4.85
N LEU A 30 5.60 27.72 4.00
CA LEU A 30 5.91 29.11 4.38
C LEU A 30 4.68 29.86 4.93
N ASN A 31 3.53 29.21 5.08
CA ASN A 31 2.30 29.82 5.59
C ASN A 31 1.86 29.17 6.91
N PRO A 32 2.26 29.72 8.07
CA PRO A 32 1.94 29.13 9.38
C PRO A 32 0.43 29.05 9.64
N THR A 33 -0.35 30.04 9.18
CA THR A 33 -1.82 30.01 9.32
C THR A 33 -2.45 28.82 8.61
N LYS A 34 -1.98 28.47 7.40
CA LYS A 34 -2.48 27.29 6.65
C LYS A 34 -2.11 25.98 7.34
N ILE A 35 -0.91 25.91 7.93
CA ILE A 35 -0.45 24.72 8.67
C ILE A 35 -1.34 24.48 9.89
N ASP A 36 -1.56 25.51 10.72
CA ASP A 36 -2.38 25.41 11.92
C ASP A 36 -3.84 25.04 11.59
N GLN A 37 -4.40 25.65 10.54
CA GLN A 37 -5.74 25.31 10.05
C GLN A 37 -5.83 23.85 9.60
N MET A 38 -4.81 23.34 8.90
CA MET A 38 -4.78 21.96 8.44
C MET A 38 -4.68 20.97 9.60
N ILE A 39 -3.79 21.20 10.56
CA ILE A 39 -3.66 20.35 11.76
C ILE A 39 -4.99 20.33 12.52
N SER A 40 -5.64 21.48 12.71
CA SER A 40 -6.95 21.55 13.38
C SER A 40 -8.04 20.82 12.60
N LEU A 41 -8.06 20.95 11.27
CA LEU A 41 -9.03 20.25 10.43
C LEU A 41 -8.84 18.74 10.48
N VAL A 42 -7.59 18.28 10.40
CA VAL A 42 -7.22 16.86 10.49
C VAL A 42 -7.66 16.29 11.83
N GLY A 43 -7.31 16.95 12.94
CA GLY A 43 -7.70 16.47 14.28
C GLY A 43 -9.21 16.45 14.53
N LYS A 44 -9.99 17.24 13.78
CA LYS A 44 -11.47 17.24 13.86
C LYS A 44 -12.14 16.27 12.90
N SER A 45 -11.48 15.93 11.79
CA SER A 45 -12.07 15.17 10.68
C SER A 45 -11.58 13.72 10.61
N LEU A 46 -10.41 13.42 11.20
CA LEU A 46 -9.79 12.11 11.19
C LEU A 46 -9.64 11.57 12.61
N GLU A 47 -9.97 10.30 12.78
CA GLU A 47 -9.67 9.56 14.00
C GLU A 47 -8.27 8.94 13.89
N THR A 48 -7.40 9.24 14.85
CA THR A 48 -6.00 8.76 14.86
C THR A 48 -5.51 8.56 16.29
N ASP A 49 -4.63 7.58 16.48
CA ASP A 49 -3.89 7.30 17.72
C ASP A 49 -2.49 7.94 17.73
N ILE A 50 -2.14 8.71 16.70
CA ILE A 50 -0.88 9.46 16.66
C ILE A 50 -0.96 10.57 17.72
N PRO A 51 -0.09 10.56 18.74
CA PRO A 51 -0.11 11.60 19.78
C PRO A 51 0.40 12.92 19.21
N GLU A 52 -0.14 14.04 19.70
CA GLU A 52 0.26 15.39 19.27
C GLU A 52 1.77 15.63 19.40
N SER A 53 2.41 15.02 20.40
CA SER A 53 3.86 15.09 20.62
C SER A 53 4.69 14.50 19.47
N HIS A 54 4.13 13.61 18.66
CA HIS A 54 4.81 13.01 17.50
C HIS A 54 4.69 13.87 16.23
N ILE A 55 3.81 14.88 16.20
CA ILE A 55 3.59 15.72 15.01
C ILE A 55 4.89 16.41 14.56
N GLY A 56 5.69 16.92 15.50
CA GLY A 56 6.98 17.53 15.17
C GLY A 56 7.97 16.57 14.53
N GLY A 57 8.03 15.32 15.01
CA GLY A 57 8.85 14.26 14.41
C GLY A 57 8.37 13.87 13.02
N LEU A 58 7.05 13.71 12.85
CA LEU A 58 6.43 13.42 11.55
C LEU A 58 6.66 14.56 10.55
N ALA A 59 6.60 15.82 10.97
CA ALA A 59 6.90 16.97 10.14
C ALA A 59 8.35 16.95 9.65
N ARG A 60 9.31 16.61 10.53
CA ARG A 60 10.72 16.43 10.14
C ARG A 60 10.88 15.33 9.10
N ILE A 61 10.31 14.14 9.34
CA ILE A 61 10.36 13.02 8.39
C ILE A 61 9.75 13.43 7.04
N ALA A 62 8.62 14.13 7.04
CA ALA A 62 7.96 14.59 5.82
C ALA A 62 8.83 15.59 5.03
N LEU A 63 9.53 16.50 5.72
CA LEU A 63 10.47 17.42 5.08
C LEU A 63 11.70 16.72 4.50
N GLU A 64 12.23 15.69 5.18
CA GLU A 64 13.30 14.83 4.67
C GLU A 64 12.84 14.05 3.44
N ALA A 65 11.63 13.48 3.49
CA ALA A 65 10.99 12.75 2.40
C ALA A 65 10.66 13.61 1.17
N ARG A 66 10.61 14.95 1.30
CA ARG A 66 10.41 15.86 0.16
C ARG A 66 11.46 15.68 -0.94
N LYS A 67 12.68 15.27 -0.57
CA LYS A 67 13.79 15.05 -1.48
C LYS A 67 13.91 13.60 -1.98
N GLY A 68 13.13 12.69 -1.42
CA GLY A 68 13.18 11.27 -1.74
C GLY A 68 12.10 10.86 -2.74
N ASP A 69 12.37 9.78 -3.46
CA ASP A 69 11.38 9.15 -4.31
C ASP A 69 10.33 8.43 -3.44
N LEU A 70 9.06 8.68 -3.75
CA LEU A 70 7.98 7.92 -3.11
C LEU A 70 7.83 6.60 -3.85
N ARG A 71 8.16 5.51 -3.17
CA ARG A 71 7.85 4.17 -3.64
C ARG A 71 6.40 3.84 -3.31
N SER A 72 5.65 3.47 -4.33
CA SER A 72 4.24 3.09 -4.21
C SER A 72 4.07 1.68 -4.77
N GLU A 73 3.45 0.81 -3.99
CA GLU A 73 3.33 -0.60 -4.31
C GLU A 73 1.89 -1.05 -4.06
N VAL A 74 1.34 -1.88 -4.93
CA VAL A 74 0.03 -2.52 -4.75
C VAL A 74 0.27 -4.00 -4.54
N VAL A 75 -0.36 -4.58 -3.51
CA VAL A 75 -0.27 -6.02 -3.27
C VAL A 75 -0.95 -6.75 -4.43
N GLY A 76 -0.18 -7.45 -5.26
CA GLY A 76 -0.66 -8.12 -6.46
C GLY A 76 -1.37 -9.45 -6.20
N ALA A 77 -2.31 -9.80 -7.08
CA ALA A 77 -3.01 -11.07 -7.09
C ALA A 77 -2.86 -11.77 -8.44
N ILE A 78 -2.59 -13.09 -8.44
CA ILE A 78 -2.45 -13.86 -9.68
C ILE A 78 -3.78 -13.90 -10.45
N GLY A 79 -3.71 -13.80 -11.78
CA GLY A 79 -4.88 -13.81 -12.66
C GLY A 79 -5.69 -12.52 -12.68
N VAL A 80 -5.37 -11.55 -11.82
CA VAL A 80 -5.98 -10.21 -11.85
C VAL A 80 -5.15 -9.31 -12.76
N GLU A 81 -5.81 -8.59 -13.67
CA GLU A 81 -5.17 -7.66 -14.61
C GLU A 81 -4.02 -8.26 -15.45
N GLY A 82 -4.04 -9.58 -15.67
CA GLY A 82 -3.00 -10.28 -16.42
C GLY A 82 -1.72 -10.56 -15.63
N ALA A 83 -1.73 -10.32 -14.30
CA ALA A 83 -0.61 -10.65 -13.44
C ALA A 83 -0.38 -12.17 -13.38
N THR A 84 0.84 -12.58 -13.70
CA THR A 84 1.27 -13.98 -13.65
C THR A 84 1.90 -14.36 -12.31
N ASP A 85 2.07 -13.40 -11.41
CA ASP A 85 2.65 -13.60 -10.09
C ASP A 85 2.06 -12.60 -9.08
N GLY A 86 2.19 -12.88 -7.80
CA GLY A 86 1.63 -12.07 -6.72
C GLY A 86 1.52 -12.83 -5.41
N PHE A 87 1.03 -12.14 -4.38
CA PHE A 87 0.89 -12.71 -3.03
C PHE A 87 -0.52 -13.25 -2.77
N LEU A 88 -1.50 -12.79 -3.56
CA LEU A 88 -2.91 -13.10 -3.39
C LEU A 88 -3.46 -13.92 -4.54
N GLU A 89 -4.58 -14.60 -4.30
CA GLU A 89 -5.36 -15.28 -5.32
C GLU A 89 -6.86 -15.15 -5.02
N HIS A 90 -7.67 -15.36 -6.07
CA HIS A 90 -9.10 -15.57 -5.91
C HIS A 90 -9.37 -17.09 -5.98
N PRO A 91 -9.70 -17.75 -4.86
CA PRO A 91 -10.01 -19.17 -4.85
C PRO A 91 -11.37 -19.44 -5.53
N PRO A 92 -11.63 -20.68 -6.00
CA PRO A 92 -12.94 -21.03 -6.53
C PRO A 92 -14.08 -20.70 -5.56
N VAL A 93 -15.18 -20.17 -6.12
CA VAL A 93 -16.38 -19.83 -5.35
C VAL A 93 -16.86 -21.05 -4.57
N SER A 94 -16.91 -20.92 -3.25
CA SER A 94 -17.25 -22.03 -2.37
C SER A 94 -17.96 -21.55 -1.10
N ARG A 95 -18.62 -22.50 -0.42
CA ARG A 95 -19.30 -22.23 0.87
C ARG A 95 -18.34 -21.74 1.97
N LYS A 96 -17.05 -22.09 1.88
CA LYS A 96 -16.00 -21.63 2.82
C LYS A 96 -15.98 -20.10 2.93
N TYR A 97 -16.26 -19.40 1.83
CA TYR A 97 -16.28 -17.94 1.75
C TYR A 97 -17.70 -17.40 1.50
N GLY A 98 -18.74 -18.14 1.87
CA GLY A 98 -20.13 -17.71 1.70
C GLY A 98 -20.53 -17.48 0.23
N ASN A 99 -19.87 -18.18 -0.71
CA ASN A 99 -20.01 -17.99 -2.16
C ASN A 99 -19.72 -16.54 -2.62
N GLN A 100 -18.89 -15.80 -1.88
CA GLN A 100 -18.49 -14.43 -2.23
C GLN A 100 -17.17 -14.40 -2.99
N TRP A 101 -16.94 -13.28 -3.69
CA TRP A 101 -15.63 -12.97 -4.22
C TRP A 101 -14.71 -12.51 -3.08
N VAL A 102 -13.59 -13.20 -2.89
CA VAL A 102 -12.60 -12.89 -1.86
C VAL A 102 -11.20 -12.97 -2.44
N LEU A 103 -10.27 -12.27 -1.79
CA LEU A 103 -8.82 -12.43 -1.97
C LEU A 103 -8.26 -13.16 -0.75
N THR A 104 -7.46 -14.18 -1.01
CA THR A 104 -6.77 -14.94 0.04
C THR A 104 -5.27 -14.97 -0.21
N PRO A 105 -4.44 -15.09 0.84
CA PRO A 105 -3.02 -15.31 0.64
C PRO A 105 -2.81 -16.64 -0.10
N ARG A 106 -1.86 -16.64 -1.04
CA ARG A 106 -1.43 -17.88 -1.69
C ARG A 106 -0.76 -18.78 -0.65
N VAL A 107 -0.86 -20.10 -0.86
CA VAL A 107 -0.34 -21.15 0.05
C VAL A 107 -0.77 -20.98 1.53
N ASP A 108 -1.92 -20.32 1.75
CA ASP A 108 -2.51 -20.04 3.07
C ASP A 108 -1.56 -19.35 4.06
N SER A 109 -0.66 -18.49 3.53
CA SER A 109 0.46 -17.92 4.29
C SER A 109 0.71 -16.46 3.92
N TRP A 110 0.79 -15.60 4.94
CA TRP A 110 1.11 -14.18 4.77
C TRP A 110 2.62 -13.90 4.87
N GLN A 111 3.42 -14.89 5.27
CA GLN A 111 4.85 -14.75 5.51
C GLN A 111 5.61 -14.20 4.29
N PRO A 112 5.32 -14.63 3.04
CA PRO A 112 5.95 -14.03 1.85
C PRO A 112 5.67 -12.54 1.70
N LEU A 113 4.41 -12.12 1.89
CA LEU A 113 4.03 -10.72 1.81
C LEU A 113 4.69 -9.90 2.92
N GLN A 114 4.74 -10.43 4.14
CA GLN A 114 5.42 -9.78 5.27
C GLN A 114 6.91 -9.60 5.00
N GLY A 115 7.58 -10.62 4.47
CA GLY A 115 9.00 -10.55 4.08
C GLY A 115 9.23 -9.46 3.03
N TRP A 116 8.36 -9.38 2.04
CA TRP A 116 8.42 -8.33 1.03
C TRP A 116 8.21 -6.93 1.62
N VAL A 117 7.20 -6.73 2.48
CA VAL A 117 6.98 -5.44 3.16
C VAL A 117 8.18 -5.04 4.03
N VAL A 118 8.79 -5.98 4.75
CA VAL A 118 10.00 -5.71 5.55
C VAL A 118 11.17 -5.28 4.65
N CYS A 119 11.35 -5.92 3.49
CA CYS A 119 12.33 -5.51 2.48
C CYS A 119 12.06 -4.08 2.00
N LEU A 120 10.80 -3.74 1.69
CA LEU A 120 10.41 -2.39 1.26
C LEU A 120 10.75 -1.33 2.31
N LEU A 121 10.49 -1.61 3.59
CA LEU A 121 10.78 -0.69 4.70
C LEU A 121 12.27 -0.43 4.93
N ARG A 122 13.14 -1.34 4.48
CA ARG A 122 14.61 -1.15 4.51
C ARG A 122 15.13 -0.31 3.35
N GLY A 123 14.29 -0.04 2.35
CA GLY A 123 14.67 0.69 1.14
C GLY A 123 15.40 -0.16 0.09
N ASP A 124 15.33 -1.49 0.21
CA ASP A 124 16.01 -2.42 -0.69
C ASP A 124 15.27 -2.59 -2.03
N ALA A 125 15.96 -3.14 -3.04
CA ALA A 125 15.30 -3.65 -4.24
C ALA A 125 14.57 -4.96 -3.88
N CYS A 126 13.24 -4.99 -4.03
CA CYS A 126 12.41 -6.12 -3.60
C CYS A 126 11.56 -6.65 -4.77
N PRO A 127 12.16 -7.36 -5.73
CA PRO A 127 11.41 -8.05 -6.79
C PRO A 127 10.40 -9.03 -6.18
N ILE A 128 9.15 -9.01 -6.63
CA ILE A 128 8.09 -9.88 -6.10
C ILE A 128 8.50 -11.36 -6.22
N GLY A 129 9.14 -11.75 -7.32
CA GLY A 129 9.59 -13.12 -7.61
C GLY A 129 10.49 -13.73 -6.54
N ASP A 130 11.27 -12.90 -5.83
CA ASP A 130 12.19 -13.37 -4.77
C ASP A 130 11.42 -13.86 -3.54
N PHE A 131 10.19 -13.36 -3.34
CA PHE A 131 9.33 -13.70 -2.20
C PHE A 131 8.26 -14.72 -2.57
N THR A 132 7.89 -14.82 -3.84
CA THR A 132 6.89 -15.78 -4.34
C THR A 132 7.49 -17.08 -4.82
N LYS A 133 8.82 -17.24 -4.83
CA LYS A 133 9.50 -18.46 -5.30
C LYS A 133 8.97 -19.73 -4.63
N GLU A 134 8.94 -19.78 -3.31
CA GLU A 134 8.43 -20.94 -2.56
C GLU A 134 6.93 -21.17 -2.76
N ILE A 135 6.17 -20.10 -3.00
CA ILE A 135 4.74 -20.17 -3.37
C ILE A 135 4.59 -20.83 -4.74
N ASN A 136 5.42 -20.43 -5.70
CA ASN A 136 5.40 -20.91 -7.08
C ASN A 136 5.87 -22.37 -7.18
N ASP A 137 6.85 -22.78 -6.38
CA ASP A 137 7.33 -24.18 -6.32
C ASP A 137 6.27 -25.14 -5.76
N GLN A 138 5.37 -24.63 -4.90
CA GLN A 138 4.22 -25.39 -4.36
C GLN A 138 2.97 -25.31 -5.25
N TYR A 139 2.97 -24.44 -6.25
CA TYR A 139 1.85 -24.24 -7.17
C TYR A 139 1.95 -25.20 -8.36
N ASN A 140 1.04 -26.18 -8.42
CA ASN A 140 0.89 -27.07 -9.58
C ASN A 140 -0.28 -26.61 -10.46
N PRO A 141 -0.03 -25.99 -11.64
CA PRO A 141 -1.10 -25.53 -12.53
C PRO A 141 -1.92 -26.67 -13.17
N ALA A 142 -1.49 -27.94 -13.04
CA ALA A 142 -2.18 -29.11 -13.59
C ALA A 142 -3.15 -29.81 -12.61
N ALA A 143 -3.36 -29.24 -11.41
CA ALA A 143 -4.20 -29.84 -10.36
C ALA A 143 -5.59 -29.17 -10.19
N LEU A 144 -5.99 -28.31 -11.13
CA LEU A 144 -7.32 -27.67 -11.19
C LEU A 144 -8.15 -28.23 -12.35
#